data_AF-A0A023DJM1-F1
#
_entry.id   AF-A0A023DJM1-F1
#
_cell.length_a   1.000
_cell.length_b   1.000
_cell.length_c   1.000
_cell.angle_alpha   90.00
_cell.angle_beta   90.00
_cell.angle_gamma   90.00
#
_symmetry.space_group_name_H-M   'P 1'
#
loop_
_entity.id
_entity.type
_entity.pdbx_description
1 polymer ?
#
loop_
_entity_poly.entity_id
_entity_poly.type
_entity_poly.pdbx_seq_one_letter_code
_entity_poly.pdbx_strand_id
1 'polypeptide(L)'
;MVNELLTVKKTDIQQSLEDLMNMETTISDSLIHMKEHRYWAQSTFESYKNDVKTFEEFLMDNNLDPVLKNGERLAIVNQWIKHQKENGVAFKTISRRIASLSSIYGFYQSLGIVHSNPFKAVRVPSPHSGSYSAVMDMDQLKQVYVAIQDLKKEGVDIEIPIKLLMFTGLRNQALCSLKVRDVEFDEELIVYNSGVYNSKHKVQFLPLPPKFLNSLREYIKENGLTSDDPLCYGIKGLALQNKQLNRMTDKICEYLGWEGERRVTPHGFRYSIATLLDEKGVSKDTIQYLLGHSETESIKFYLRRDKRKIYQIKKVLTEIENELEEHLTHVTHAKAAVSDTHEQIQITHSHAEEFAQPKSLPFSEDFLMKLAVQNPEIFERIMSLHYQNQKKAT
;
A
#
# COMPACT_ATOMS: atom_id res chain seq x y z
N MET A 1 19.01 -3.19 -55.76
CA MET A 1 18.62 -3.91 -54.52
C MET A 1 19.07 -3.23 -53.22
N VAL A 2 20.33 -2.82 -53.01
CA VAL A 2 20.71 -2.11 -51.76
C VAL A 2 20.21 -0.66 -51.71
N ASN A 3 20.09 0.01 -52.86
CA ASN A 3 19.57 1.38 -52.91
C ASN A 3 18.04 1.48 -52.73
N GLU A 4 17.25 0.47 -53.15
CA GLU A 4 15.78 0.49 -52.97
C GLU A 4 15.35 0.29 -51.51
N LEU A 5 16.11 -0.48 -50.73
CA LEU A 5 15.86 -0.67 -49.29
C LEU A 5 16.18 0.57 -48.43
N LEU A 6 17.05 1.46 -48.92
CA LEU A 6 17.39 2.73 -48.26
C LEU A 6 16.43 3.86 -48.64
N THR A 7 15.86 3.86 -49.84
CA THR A 7 14.78 4.81 -50.22
C THR A 7 13.50 4.50 -49.47
N VAL A 8 13.08 3.24 -49.37
CA VAL A 8 11.84 2.85 -48.67
C VAL A 8 11.85 3.29 -47.20
N LYS A 9 12.98 3.15 -46.48
CA LYS A 9 13.10 3.62 -45.09
C LYS A 9 13.11 5.15 -44.93
N LYS A 10 13.58 5.91 -45.92
CA LYS A 10 13.60 7.38 -45.86
C LYS A 10 12.23 7.97 -46.16
N THR A 11 11.51 7.37 -47.11
CA THR A 11 10.15 7.76 -47.46
C THR A 11 9.18 7.47 -46.32
N ASP A 12 9.27 6.29 -45.67
CA ASP A 12 8.43 5.95 -44.51
C ASP A 12 8.67 6.90 -43.31
N ILE A 13 9.92 7.32 -43.08
CA ILE A 13 10.24 8.27 -42.00
C ILE A 13 9.74 9.69 -42.35
N GLN A 14 9.92 10.16 -43.59
CA GLN A 14 9.40 11.46 -44.02
C GLN A 14 7.88 11.50 -44.00
N GLN A 15 7.22 10.46 -44.50
CA GLN A 15 5.76 10.31 -44.44
C GLN A 15 5.28 10.32 -42.98
N SER A 16 5.93 9.56 -42.09
CA SER A 16 5.56 9.56 -40.66
C SER A 16 5.73 10.91 -39.97
N LEU A 17 6.72 11.72 -40.38
CA LEU A 17 6.95 13.07 -39.86
C LEU A 17 5.96 14.08 -40.45
N GLU A 18 5.64 13.96 -41.74
CA GLU A 18 4.60 14.77 -42.41
C GLU A 18 3.23 14.49 -41.82
N ASP A 19 2.86 13.21 -41.62
CA ASP A 19 1.62 12.79 -40.97
C ASP A 19 1.54 13.31 -39.53
N LEU A 20 2.68 13.32 -38.81
CA LEU A 20 2.76 13.84 -37.45
C LEU A 20 2.61 15.35 -37.41
N MET A 21 3.22 16.07 -38.36
CA MET A 21 3.06 17.51 -38.53
C MET A 21 1.63 17.90 -38.95
N ASN A 22 0.94 17.03 -39.68
CA ASN A 22 -0.45 17.23 -40.13
C ASN A 22 -1.50 16.73 -39.13
N MET A 23 -1.07 16.17 -37.98
CA MET A 23 -1.94 15.53 -36.97
C MET A 23 -2.75 14.34 -37.50
N GLU A 24 -2.26 13.66 -38.53
CA GLU A 24 -2.83 12.47 -39.15
C GLU A 24 -2.25 11.18 -38.56
N THR A 25 -1.17 11.29 -37.78
CA THR A 25 -0.64 10.18 -36.99
C THR A 25 -1.61 9.76 -35.89
N THR A 26 -1.69 8.45 -35.67
CA THR A 26 -2.51 7.89 -34.59
C THR A 26 -2.02 8.37 -33.22
N ILE A 27 -2.89 8.38 -32.22
CA ILE A 27 -2.51 8.78 -30.86
C ILE A 27 -1.54 7.75 -30.26
N SER A 28 -1.66 6.48 -30.64
CA SER A 28 -0.75 5.39 -30.28
C SER A 28 0.65 5.59 -30.84
N ASP A 29 0.79 5.92 -32.13
CA ASP A 29 2.11 6.19 -32.74
C ASP A 29 2.72 7.47 -32.16
N SER A 30 1.88 8.48 -31.92
CA SER A 30 2.27 9.70 -31.22
C SER A 30 2.81 9.40 -29.80
N LEU A 31 2.24 8.44 -29.08
CA LEU A 31 2.75 8.01 -27.78
C LEU A 31 4.10 7.29 -27.90
N ILE A 32 4.30 6.48 -28.94
CA ILE A 32 5.59 5.80 -29.21
C ILE A 32 6.67 6.83 -29.51
N HIS A 33 6.41 7.79 -30.39
CA HIS A 33 7.34 8.88 -30.69
C HIS A 33 7.65 9.75 -29.45
N MET A 34 6.65 10.04 -28.62
CA MET A 34 6.84 10.76 -27.37
C MET A 34 7.76 9.99 -26.40
N LYS A 35 7.69 8.65 -26.37
CA LYS A 35 8.57 7.80 -25.55
C LYS A 35 10.04 7.97 -25.90
N GLU A 36 10.38 8.16 -27.17
CA GLU A 36 11.78 8.38 -27.60
C GLU A 36 12.36 9.69 -27.04
N HIS A 37 11.49 10.65 -26.73
CA HIS A 37 11.85 11.98 -26.26
C HIS A 37 11.60 12.18 -24.74
N ARG A 38 11.14 11.13 -24.03
CA ARG A 38 10.79 11.18 -22.60
C ARG A 38 11.28 9.93 -21.87
N TYR A 39 12.01 10.12 -20.77
CA TYR A 39 12.39 9.02 -19.88
C TYR A 39 11.24 8.66 -18.94
N TRP A 40 10.45 7.66 -19.32
CA TRP A 40 9.39 7.10 -18.48
C TRP A 40 9.76 5.72 -17.92
N ALA A 41 9.26 5.43 -16.71
CA ALA A 41 9.23 4.06 -16.22
C ALA A 41 8.32 3.21 -17.13
N GLN A 42 8.66 1.94 -17.34
CA GLN A 42 7.88 1.04 -18.20
C GLN A 42 6.40 0.96 -17.77
N SER A 43 6.13 0.96 -16.46
CA SER A 43 4.75 0.93 -15.92
C SER A 43 3.93 2.17 -16.27
N THR A 44 4.58 3.34 -16.32
CA THR A 44 3.94 4.59 -16.77
C THR A 44 3.58 4.49 -18.25
N PHE A 45 4.51 3.98 -19.07
CA PHE A 45 4.28 3.79 -20.50
C PHE A 45 3.15 2.81 -20.78
N GLU A 46 3.10 1.66 -20.10
CA GLU A 46 2.00 0.68 -20.26
C GLU A 46 0.65 1.26 -19.83
N SER A 47 0.64 2.09 -18.77
CA SER A 47 -0.58 2.78 -18.33
C SER A 47 -1.08 3.77 -19.38
N TYR A 48 -0.16 4.54 -19.98
CA TYR A 48 -0.49 5.50 -21.04
C TYR A 48 -0.97 4.78 -22.29
N LYS A 49 -0.32 3.67 -22.68
CA LYS A 49 -0.71 2.85 -23.82
C LYS A 49 -2.15 2.35 -23.70
N ASN A 50 -2.52 1.82 -22.54
CA ASN A 50 -3.90 1.37 -22.28
C ASN A 50 -4.89 2.54 -22.30
N ASP A 51 -4.53 3.71 -21.77
CA ASP A 51 -5.40 4.88 -21.78
C ASP A 51 -5.62 5.41 -23.19
N VAL A 52 -4.56 5.51 -23.99
CA VAL A 52 -4.62 5.90 -25.40
C VAL A 52 -5.52 4.96 -26.17
N LYS A 53 -5.30 3.64 -26.02
CA LYS A 53 -6.13 2.63 -26.67
C LYS A 53 -7.62 2.82 -26.36
N THR A 54 -7.96 3.08 -25.10
CA THR A 54 -9.37 3.28 -24.71
C THR A 54 -10.00 4.56 -25.28
N PHE A 55 -9.19 5.54 -25.67
CA PHE A 55 -9.67 6.74 -26.34
C PHE A 55 -9.78 6.54 -27.86
N GLU A 56 -8.80 5.85 -28.47
CA GLU A 56 -8.85 5.47 -29.88
C GLU A 56 -10.04 4.54 -30.18
N GLU A 57 -10.30 3.55 -29.33
CA GLU A 57 -11.49 2.68 -29.43
C GLU A 57 -12.77 3.52 -29.43
N PHE A 58 -12.88 4.50 -28.53
CA PHE A 58 -14.03 5.42 -28.53
C PHE A 58 -14.13 6.27 -29.80
N LEU A 59 -13.01 6.74 -30.36
CA LEU A 59 -13.03 7.48 -31.62
C LEU A 59 -13.54 6.60 -32.76
N MET A 60 -13.01 5.38 -32.88
CA MET A 60 -13.41 4.41 -33.90
C MET A 60 -14.90 4.05 -33.79
N ASP A 61 -15.40 3.80 -32.58
CA ASP A 61 -16.81 3.51 -32.32
C ASP A 61 -17.76 4.66 -32.73
N ASN A 62 -17.24 5.89 -32.77
CA ASN A 62 -17.96 7.08 -33.22
C ASN A 62 -17.65 7.47 -34.67
N ASN A 63 -17.05 6.56 -35.46
CA ASN A 63 -16.65 6.78 -36.85
C ASN A 63 -15.68 7.96 -37.04
N LEU A 64 -14.75 8.12 -36.09
CA LEU A 64 -13.69 9.13 -36.13
C LEU A 64 -12.34 8.44 -36.23
N ASP A 65 -11.44 9.01 -37.05
CA ASP A 65 -10.07 8.53 -37.13
C ASP A 65 -9.36 8.71 -35.78
N PRO A 66 -8.55 7.73 -35.34
CA PRO A 66 -7.87 7.73 -34.04
C PRO A 66 -6.62 8.63 -34.02
N VAL A 67 -6.72 9.84 -34.56
CA VAL A 67 -5.60 10.77 -34.80
C VAL A 67 -5.62 11.95 -33.84
N LEU A 68 -4.46 12.60 -33.64
CA LEU A 68 -4.31 13.74 -32.71
C LEU A 68 -5.35 14.86 -32.95
N LYS A 69 -5.67 15.12 -34.23
CA LYS A 69 -6.63 16.17 -34.63
C LYS A 69 -8.02 16.01 -33.98
N ASN A 70 -8.47 14.77 -33.77
CA ASN A 70 -9.80 14.53 -33.21
C ASN A 70 -9.83 14.72 -31.69
N GLY A 71 -8.75 14.40 -30.97
CA GLY A 71 -8.69 14.64 -29.53
C GLY A 71 -8.35 16.09 -29.14
N GLU A 72 -8.05 16.96 -30.10
CA GLU A 72 -7.97 18.42 -29.88
C GLU A 72 -9.36 19.06 -29.66
N ARG A 73 -10.44 18.39 -30.10
CA ARG A 73 -11.79 18.94 -30.02
C ARG A 73 -12.38 18.69 -28.64
N LEU A 74 -12.57 19.76 -27.87
CA LEU A 74 -13.16 19.70 -26.52
C LEU A 74 -14.52 18.96 -26.47
N ALA A 75 -15.34 19.10 -27.52
CA ALA A 75 -16.63 18.40 -27.62
C ALA A 75 -16.47 16.87 -27.61
N ILE A 76 -15.50 16.33 -28.38
CA ILE A 76 -15.19 14.90 -28.45
C ILE A 76 -14.67 14.40 -27.10
N VAL A 77 -13.77 15.15 -26.47
CA VAL A 77 -13.24 14.80 -25.15
C VAL A 77 -14.34 14.75 -24.09
N ASN A 78 -15.26 15.72 -24.09
CA ASN A 78 -16.41 15.72 -23.18
C ASN A 78 -17.35 14.54 -23.43
N GLN A 79 -17.59 14.17 -24.69
CA GLN A 79 -18.38 12.98 -25.04
C GLN A 79 -17.73 11.70 -24.54
N TRP A 80 -16.41 11.56 -24.70
CA TRP A 80 -15.68 10.40 -24.19
C TRP A 80 -15.75 10.28 -22.67
N ILE A 81 -15.63 11.40 -21.95
CA ILE A 81 -15.74 11.42 -20.49
C ILE A 81 -17.16 11.08 -20.05
N LYS A 82 -18.18 11.56 -20.77
CA LYS A 82 -19.58 11.20 -20.53
C LYS A 82 -19.80 9.70 -20.75
N HIS A 83 -19.34 9.16 -21.88
CA HIS A 83 -19.42 7.73 -22.20
C HIS A 83 -18.76 6.85 -21.12
N GLN A 84 -17.58 7.23 -20.61
CA GLN A 84 -16.95 6.52 -19.51
C GLN A 84 -17.77 6.54 -18.21
N LYS A 85 -18.43 7.66 -17.89
CA LYS A 85 -19.31 7.75 -16.72
C LYS A 85 -20.55 6.87 -16.89
N GLU A 86 -21.16 6.88 -18.07
CA GLU A 86 -22.33 6.06 -18.40
C GLU A 86 -22.02 4.56 -18.33
N ASN A 87 -20.80 4.17 -18.68
CA ASN A 87 -20.30 2.80 -18.52
C ASN A 87 -19.81 2.45 -17.11
N GLY A 88 -20.05 3.31 -16.11
CA GLY A 88 -19.70 3.02 -14.71
C GLY A 88 -18.19 3.00 -14.42
N VAL A 89 -17.35 3.60 -15.26
CA VAL A 89 -15.90 3.65 -15.03
C VAL A 89 -15.61 4.46 -13.76
N ALA A 90 -14.78 3.91 -12.88
CA ALA A 90 -14.40 4.57 -11.63
C ALA A 90 -13.77 5.95 -11.87
N PHE A 91 -14.14 6.94 -11.05
CA PHE A 91 -13.63 8.32 -11.14
C PHE A 91 -12.10 8.40 -11.21
N LYS A 92 -11.39 7.66 -10.35
CA LYS A 92 -9.91 7.63 -10.34
C LYS A 92 -9.34 7.16 -11.68
N THR A 93 -10.01 6.22 -12.36
CA THR A 93 -9.61 5.73 -13.68
C THR A 93 -9.84 6.79 -14.75
N ILE A 94 -10.99 7.48 -14.75
CA ILE A 94 -11.27 8.58 -15.69
C ILE A 94 -10.25 9.71 -15.51
N SER A 95 -10.00 10.14 -14.27
CA SER A 95 -9.05 11.21 -13.97
C SER A 95 -7.61 10.85 -14.39
N ARG A 96 -7.18 9.60 -14.19
CA ARG A 96 -5.87 9.12 -14.66
C ARG A 96 -5.77 9.14 -16.18
N ARG A 97 -6.80 8.63 -16.88
CA ARG A 97 -6.89 8.63 -18.35
C ARG A 97 -6.79 10.03 -18.94
N ILE A 98 -7.51 11.00 -18.35
CA ILE A 98 -7.43 12.42 -18.74
C ILE A 98 -6.01 12.97 -18.53
N ALA A 99 -5.37 12.66 -17.41
CA ALA A 99 -4.01 13.11 -17.13
C ALA A 99 -2.99 12.54 -18.14
N SER A 100 -3.11 11.26 -18.51
CA SER A 100 -2.27 10.62 -19.53
C SER A 100 -2.42 11.33 -20.89
N LEU A 101 -3.65 11.52 -21.36
CA LEU A 101 -3.90 12.22 -22.62
C LEU A 101 -3.48 13.70 -22.55
N SER A 102 -3.72 14.39 -21.43
CA SER A 102 -3.24 15.76 -21.25
C SER A 102 -1.71 15.87 -21.32
N SER A 103 -0.97 14.85 -20.85
CA SER A 103 0.48 14.80 -20.98
C SER A 103 0.92 14.67 -22.45
N ILE A 104 0.26 13.80 -23.22
CA ILE A 104 0.53 13.60 -24.65
C ILE A 104 0.23 14.89 -25.43
N TYR A 105 -0.97 15.44 -25.27
CA TYR A 105 -1.38 16.67 -25.96
C TYR A 105 -0.54 17.87 -25.53
N GLY A 106 -0.10 17.94 -24.26
CA GLY A 106 0.82 18.97 -23.79
C GLY A 106 2.20 18.89 -24.43
N PHE A 107 2.71 17.69 -24.69
CA PHE A 107 3.96 17.49 -25.40
C PHE A 107 3.86 17.94 -26.86
N TYR A 108 2.84 17.48 -27.60
CA TYR A 108 2.64 17.89 -28.99
C TYR A 108 2.27 19.38 -29.14
N GLN A 109 1.61 19.96 -28.14
CA GLN A 109 1.40 21.40 -28.06
C GLN A 109 2.72 22.16 -27.88
N SER A 110 3.66 21.65 -27.07
CA SER A 110 4.99 22.27 -26.91
C SER A 110 5.85 22.21 -28.18
N LEU A 111 5.56 21.27 -29.07
CA LEU A 111 6.19 21.16 -30.39
C LEU A 111 5.46 21.96 -31.48
N GLY A 112 4.34 22.63 -31.16
CA GLY A 112 3.53 23.39 -32.12
C GLY A 112 2.69 22.54 -33.08
N ILE A 113 2.63 21.22 -32.88
CA ILE A 113 1.89 20.28 -33.73
C ILE A 113 0.39 20.33 -33.42
N VAL A 114 0.04 20.43 -32.14
CA VAL A 114 -1.34 20.61 -31.67
C VAL A 114 -1.49 22.04 -31.15
N HIS A 115 -2.62 22.69 -31.42
CA HIS A 115 -2.87 24.07 -30.97
C HIS A 115 -3.41 24.14 -29.54
N SER A 116 -4.21 23.16 -29.12
CA SER A 116 -4.86 23.15 -27.81
C SER A 116 -4.83 21.81 -27.08
N ASN A 117 -4.78 21.87 -25.75
CA ASN A 117 -4.87 20.71 -24.86
C ASN A 117 -6.22 20.72 -24.13
N PRO A 118 -7.30 20.19 -24.75
CA PRO A 118 -8.63 20.19 -24.14
C PRO A 118 -8.68 19.37 -22.85
N PHE A 119 -7.86 18.32 -22.73
CA PHE A 119 -7.79 17.47 -21.53
C PHE A 119 -7.34 18.25 -20.29
N LYS A 120 -6.60 19.35 -20.45
CA LYS A 120 -6.23 20.25 -19.33
C LYS A 120 -7.40 21.11 -18.85
N ALA A 121 -8.36 21.41 -19.73
CA ALA A 121 -9.51 22.25 -19.45
C ALA A 121 -10.68 21.46 -18.83
N VAL A 122 -10.77 20.16 -19.08
CA VAL A 122 -11.88 19.35 -18.56
C VAL A 122 -11.71 19.10 -17.06
N ARG A 123 -12.77 19.39 -16.31
CA ARG A 123 -12.92 19.01 -14.91
C ARG A 123 -13.92 17.86 -14.80
N VAL A 124 -13.50 16.76 -14.20
CA VAL A 124 -14.41 15.71 -13.76
C VAL A 124 -14.75 16.03 -12.30
N PRO A 125 -16.02 16.32 -11.95
CA PRO A 125 -16.41 16.49 -10.56
C PRO A 125 -16.09 15.21 -9.79
N SER A 126 -15.30 15.32 -8.73
CA SER A 126 -14.99 14.19 -7.87
C SER A 126 -16.25 13.79 -7.12
N PRO A 127 -16.73 12.54 -7.22
CA PRO A 127 -17.48 11.97 -6.11
C PRO A 127 -16.60 12.12 -4.87
N HIS A 128 -17.17 12.48 -3.73
CA HIS A 128 -16.47 12.31 -2.45
C HIS A 128 -16.29 10.80 -2.24
N SER A 129 -15.27 10.19 -2.86
CA SER A 129 -14.97 8.78 -2.66
C SER A 129 -14.10 8.67 -1.41
N GLY A 130 -14.73 8.37 -0.27
CA GLY A 130 -14.12 8.13 1.04
C GLY A 130 -13.26 6.86 1.11
N SER A 131 -12.47 6.56 0.09
CA SER A 131 -11.42 5.55 0.18
C SER A 131 -10.11 6.25 0.52
N TYR A 132 -10.06 6.77 1.75
CA TYR A 132 -8.82 7.10 2.41
C TYR A 132 -8.42 5.88 3.23
N SER A 133 -7.16 5.48 3.08
CA SER A 133 -6.59 4.55 4.04
C SER A 133 -6.62 5.23 5.41
N ALA A 134 -7.04 4.51 6.45
CA ALA A 134 -6.94 5.03 7.81
C ALA A 134 -5.48 5.40 8.11
N VAL A 135 -5.29 6.56 8.74
CA VAL A 135 -4.05 6.91 9.43
C VAL A 135 -4.14 6.25 10.80
N MET A 136 -3.12 5.50 11.17
CA MET A 136 -3.08 4.79 12.45
C MET A 136 -2.44 5.65 13.52
N ASP A 137 -3.05 5.68 14.70
CA ASP A 137 -2.40 6.12 15.93
C ASP A 137 -1.48 5.04 16.52
N MET A 138 -0.82 5.34 17.64
CA MET A 138 0.07 4.40 18.32
C MET A 138 -0.64 3.13 18.81
N ASP A 139 -1.90 3.21 19.24
CA ASP A 139 -2.63 2.06 19.78
C ASP A 139 -3.10 1.12 18.68
N GLN A 140 -3.48 1.66 17.53
CA GLN A 140 -3.71 0.91 16.30
C GLN A 140 -2.42 0.27 15.80
N LEU A 141 -1.29 0.99 15.85
CA LEU A 141 0.01 0.44 15.47
C LEU A 141 0.44 -0.73 16.37
N LYS A 142 0.16 -0.65 17.68
CA LYS A 142 0.34 -1.75 18.65
C LYS A 142 -0.50 -2.97 18.28
N GLN A 143 -1.77 -2.79 17.94
CA GLN A 143 -2.64 -3.88 17.48
C GLN A 143 -2.10 -4.57 16.23
N VAL A 144 -1.62 -3.79 15.25
CA VAL A 144 -0.96 -4.33 14.04
C VAL A 144 0.30 -5.10 14.41
N TYR A 145 1.12 -4.58 15.33
CA TYR A 145 2.36 -5.22 15.77
C TYR A 145 2.13 -6.57 16.46
N VAL A 146 1.05 -6.70 17.22
CA VAL A 146 0.61 -7.98 17.80
C VAL A 146 0.08 -8.90 16.69
N ALA A 147 -0.77 -8.39 15.80
CA ALA A 147 -1.38 -9.17 14.72
C ALA A 147 -0.33 -9.81 13.80
N ILE A 148 0.76 -9.13 13.46
CA ILE A 148 1.81 -9.73 12.62
C ILE A 148 2.51 -10.93 13.30
N GLN A 149 2.64 -10.92 14.62
CA GLN A 149 3.24 -12.03 15.38
C GLN A 149 2.28 -13.21 15.48
N ASP A 150 1.01 -12.94 15.74
CA ASP A 150 -0.02 -13.97 15.82
C ASP A 150 -0.27 -14.62 14.44
N LEU A 151 -0.36 -13.83 13.37
CA LEU A 151 -0.45 -14.33 11.99
C LEU A 151 0.75 -15.20 11.60
N LYS A 152 1.97 -14.83 12.04
CA LYS A 152 3.18 -15.65 11.82
C LYS A 152 3.05 -17.03 12.47
N LYS A 153 2.49 -17.10 13.70
CA LYS A 153 2.20 -18.38 14.38
C LYS A 153 1.13 -19.20 13.65
N GLU A 154 0.20 -18.55 12.97
CA GLU A 154 -0.82 -19.17 12.11
C GLU A 154 -0.28 -19.54 10.70
N GLY A 155 1.02 -19.37 10.44
CA GLY A 155 1.66 -19.72 9.17
C GLY A 155 1.58 -18.64 8.09
N VAL A 156 1.13 -17.44 8.44
CA VAL A 156 1.09 -16.26 7.55
C VAL A 156 2.22 -15.31 7.94
N ASP A 157 3.44 -15.59 7.47
CA ASP A 157 4.57 -14.71 7.73
C ASP A 157 4.55 -13.47 6.81
N ILE A 158 4.27 -12.33 7.44
CA ILE A 158 4.24 -11.00 6.81
C ILE A 158 5.04 -9.99 7.63
N GLU A 159 5.86 -10.45 8.57
CA GLU A 159 6.48 -9.60 9.59
C GLU A 159 7.43 -8.56 8.97
N ILE A 160 8.40 -9.01 8.16
CA ILE A 160 9.42 -8.12 7.57
C ILE A 160 8.82 -7.05 6.65
N PRO A 161 7.95 -7.38 5.66
CA PRO A 161 7.34 -6.36 4.81
C PRO A 161 6.52 -5.32 5.58
N ILE A 162 5.78 -5.76 6.61
CA ILE A 162 4.92 -4.87 7.40
C ILE A 162 5.75 -3.99 8.34
N LYS A 163 6.73 -4.55 9.07
CA LYS A 163 7.65 -3.74 9.90
C LYS A 163 8.40 -2.70 9.06
N LEU A 164 8.82 -3.05 7.83
CA LEU A 164 9.41 -2.06 6.92
C LEU A 164 8.41 -0.94 6.58
N LEU A 165 7.16 -1.24 6.27
CA LEU A 165 6.14 -0.20 6.05
C LEU A 165 5.95 0.69 7.29
N MET A 166 5.90 0.08 8.48
CA MET A 166 5.72 0.78 9.76
C MET A 166 6.86 1.76 10.05
N PHE A 167 8.12 1.35 9.87
CA PHE A 167 9.27 2.16 10.28
C PHE A 167 9.82 3.06 9.16
N THR A 168 9.62 2.70 7.89
CA THR A 168 10.23 3.44 6.76
C THR A 168 9.24 4.24 5.93
N GLY A 169 7.94 3.90 5.96
CA GLY A 169 6.93 4.52 5.11
C GLY A 169 7.22 4.38 3.61
N LEU A 170 8.01 3.39 3.20
CA LEU A 170 8.38 3.16 1.81
C LEU A 170 7.16 3.00 0.90
N ARG A 171 7.29 3.47 -0.35
CA ARG A 171 6.28 3.19 -1.39
C ARG A 171 6.35 1.72 -1.77
N ASN A 172 5.22 1.12 -2.13
CA ASN A 172 5.12 -0.31 -2.48
C ASN A 172 6.20 -0.77 -3.46
N GLN A 173 6.41 -0.02 -4.55
CA GLN A 173 7.39 -0.41 -5.56
C GLN A 173 8.81 -0.41 -5.00
N ALA A 174 9.16 0.56 -4.15
CA ALA A 174 10.47 0.63 -3.53
C ALA A 174 10.70 -0.55 -2.59
N LEU A 175 9.70 -0.86 -1.75
CA LEU A 175 9.74 -2.01 -0.85
C LEU A 175 9.92 -3.34 -1.62
N CYS A 176 9.17 -3.54 -2.72
CA CYS A 176 9.28 -4.73 -3.56
C CYS A 176 10.63 -4.87 -4.27
N SER A 177 11.37 -3.76 -4.45
CA SER A 177 12.67 -3.78 -5.14
C SER A 177 13.87 -3.90 -4.20
N LEU A 178 13.66 -3.85 -2.88
CA LEU A 178 14.76 -3.98 -1.92
C LEU A 178 15.41 -5.35 -2.02
N LYS A 179 16.74 -5.34 -1.97
CA LYS A 179 17.60 -6.51 -1.84
C LYS A 179 18.32 -6.50 -0.50
N VAL A 180 18.86 -7.65 -0.10
CA VAL A 180 19.67 -7.77 1.14
C VAL A 180 20.82 -6.77 1.16
N ARG A 181 21.50 -6.57 0.02
CA ARG A 181 22.61 -5.59 -0.11
C ARG A 181 22.24 -4.14 0.13
N ASP A 182 20.96 -3.80 0.12
CA ASP A 182 20.50 -2.44 0.37
C ASP A 182 20.44 -2.14 1.89
N VAL A 183 20.63 -3.15 2.75
CA VAL A 183 20.68 -3.01 4.21
C VAL A 183 22.13 -2.81 4.66
N GLU A 184 22.44 -1.61 5.15
CA GLU A 184 23.75 -1.27 5.72
C GLU A 184 23.70 -1.47 7.24
N PHE A 185 24.08 -2.66 7.70
CA PHE A 185 23.98 -3.04 9.12
C PHE A 185 24.87 -2.18 10.04
N ASP A 186 26.04 -1.77 9.58
CA ASP A 186 26.97 -0.96 10.38
C ASP A 186 26.49 0.49 10.55
N GLU A 187 25.75 0.99 9.56
CA GLU A 187 25.15 2.34 9.58
C GLU A 187 23.70 2.31 10.10
N GLU A 188 23.17 1.12 10.40
CA GLU A 188 21.82 0.87 10.90
C GLU A 188 20.71 1.50 10.05
N LEU A 189 20.82 1.36 8.72
CA LEU A 189 19.88 1.95 7.76
C LEU A 189 19.76 1.13 6.48
N ILE A 190 18.72 1.43 5.70
CA ILE A 190 18.57 0.96 4.31
C ILE A 190 18.96 2.10 3.36
N VAL A 191 19.73 1.77 2.33
CA VAL A 191 20.06 2.65 1.20
C VAL A 191 19.23 2.23 -0.01
N TYR A 192 18.08 2.86 -0.19
CA TYR A 192 17.24 2.61 -1.37
C TYR A 192 17.69 3.49 -2.53
N ASN A 193 17.97 2.89 -3.69
CA ASN A 193 18.25 3.60 -4.94
C ASN A 193 17.23 3.20 -6.02
N SER A 194 16.42 4.14 -6.50
CA SER A 194 15.37 3.79 -7.48
C SER A 194 15.92 3.41 -8.85
N GLY A 195 17.16 3.77 -9.17
CA GLY A 195 17.80 3.50 -10.47
C GLY A 195 17.15 4.18 -11.68
N VAL A 196 16.03 4.91 -11.49
CA VAL A 196 15.29 5.57 -12.57
C VAL A 196 15.92 6.94 -12.87
N TYR A 197 16.48 7.08 -14.08
CA TYR A 197 16.91 8.38 -14.62
C TYR A 197 15.74 9.36 -14.60
N ASN A 198 15.92 10.54 -14.01
CA ASN A 198 14.89 11.59 -13.81
C ASN A 198 13.77 11.30 -12.79
N SER A 199 13.89 10.26 -11.97
CA SER A 199 13.11 10.22 -10.72
C SER A 199 13.62 11.33 -9.79
N LYS A 200 12.71 12.14 -9.25
CA LYS A 200 13.05 13.16 -8.24
C LYS A 200 13.70 12.58 -6.98
N HIS A 201 13.71 11.25 -6.81
CA HIS A 201 14.13 10.55 -5.59
C HIS A 201 15.11 9.42 -5.95
N LYS A 202 16.33 9.78 -6.34
CA LYS A 202 17.34 8.81 -6.81
C LYS A 202 17.84 7.91 -5.68
N VAL A 203 18.17 8.47 -4.51
CA VAL A 203 18.66 7.72 -3.35
C VAL A 203 17.99 8.19 -2.06
N GLN A 204 17.67 7.25 -1.17
CA GLN A 204 17.01 7.49 0.10
C GLN A 204 17.69 6.67 1.20
N PHE A 205 17.93 7.31 2.35
CA PHE A 205 18.48 6.67 3.54
C PHE A 205 17.39 6.52 4.59
N LEU A 206 17.12 5.28 4.96
CA LEU A 206 16.01 4.90 5.82
C LEU A 206 16.58 4.30 7.10
N PRO A 207 16.78 5.10 8.16
CA PRO A 207 17.25 4.56 9.43
C PRO A 207 16.28 3.51 9.95
N LEU A 208 16.83 2.44 10.51
CA LEU A 208 16.06 1.40 11.16
C LEU A 208 16.26 1.46 12.68
N PRO A 209 15.22 1.16 13.46
CA PRO A 209 15.38 0.99 14.90
C PRO A 209 16.11 -0.33 15.20
N PRO A 210 16.85 -0.41 16.33
CA PRO A 210 17.85 -1.44 16.55
C PRO A 210 17.28 -2.86 16.74
N LYS A 211 16.11 -3.03 17.38
CA LYS A 211 15.56 -4.39 17.59
C LYS A 211 15.05 -4.97 16.27
N PHE A 212 14.47 -4.15 15.41
CA PHE A 212 14.05 -4.53 14.08
C PHE A 212 15.24 -4.84 13.18
N LEU A 213 16.33 -4.06 13.27
CA LEU A 213 17.57 -4.37 12.56
C LEU A 213 18.13 -5.75 12.95
N ASN A 214 18.09 -6.10 14.24
CA ASN A 214 18.47 -7.43 14.72
C ASN A 214 17.53 -8.52 14.19
N SER A 215 16.21 -8.28 14.26
CA SER A 215 15.20 -9.21 13.70
C SER A 215 15.44 -9.44 12.19
N LEU A 216 15.81 -8.39 11.46
CA LEU A 216 16.12 -8.47 10.02
C LEU A 216 17.40 -9.27 9.76
N ARG A 217 18.42 -9.13 10.62
CA ARG A 217 19.65 -9.91 10.55
C ARG A 217 19.39 -11.41 10.78
N GLU A 218 18.57 -11.73 11.77
CA GLU A 218 18.14 -13.11 12.06
C GLU A 218 17.35 -13.68 10.89
N TYR A 219 16.37 -12.93 10.39
CA TYR A 219 15.58 -13.32 9.22
C TYR A 219 16.44 -13.65 8.00
N ILE A 220 17.42 -12.80 7.66
CA ILE A 220 18.35 -13.04 6.54
C ILE A 220 19.17 -14.31 6.75
N LYS A 221 19.65 -14.52 7.98
CA LYS A 221 20.45 -15.70 8.35
C LYS A 221 19.64 -16.99 8.29
N GLU A 222 18.44 -17.00 8.88
CA GLU A 222 17.56 -18.17 8.95
C GLU A 222 17.09 -18.63 7.57
N ASN A 223 16.86 -17.67 6.66
CA ASN A 223 16.43 -17.95 5.28
C ASN A 223 17.61 -18.15 4.31
N GLY A 224 18.87 -18.05 4.79
CA GLY A 224 20.07 -18.22 3.96
C GLY A 224 20.16 -17.21 2.81
N LEU A 225 19.62 -16.00 2.99
CA LEU A 225 19.56 -15.00 1.93
C LEU A 225 20.94 -14.40 1.65
N THR A 226 21.23 -14.22 0.38
CA THR A 226 22.47 -13.60 -0.12
C THR A 226 22.23 -12.15 -0.53
N SER A 227 23.32 -11.42 -0.76
CA SER A 227 23.34 -10.01 -1.16
C SER A 227 22.34 -9.63 -2.27
N ASP A 228 22.18 -10.48 -3.28
CA ASP A 228 21.33 -10.20 -4.44
C ASP A 228 19.89 -10.69 -4.32
N ASP A 229 19.56 -11.41 -3.27
CA ASP A 229 18.21 -11.90 -3.02
C ASP A 229 17.27 -10.75 -2.63
N PRO A 230 15.97 -10.87 -2.97
CA PRO A 230 14.94 -9.96 -2.47
C PRO A 230 14.97 -9.90 -0.94
N LEU A 231 14.83 -8.70 -0.38
CA LEU A 231 14.71 -8.55 1.07
C LEU A 231 13.33 -8.97 1.59
N CYS A 232 12.31 -8.86 0.75
CA CYS A 232 10.92 -9.09 1.12
C CYS A 232 10.30 -10.21 0.30
N TYR A 233 9.57 -11.08 0.99
CA TYR A 233 8.83 -12.18 0.38
C TYR A 233 7.33 -12.06 0.71
N GLY A 234 6.51 -12.55 -0.21
CA GLY A 234 5.07 -12.66 -0.06
C GLY A 234 4.65 -13.85 0.79
N ILE A 235 3.36 -13.92 1.14
CA ILE A 235 2.76 -15.01 1.95
C ILE A 235 3.07 -16.42 1.41
N LYS A 236 3.30 -16.57 0.10
CA LYS A 236 3.63 -17.85 -0.54
C LYS A 236 5.14 -18.14 -0.63
N GLY A 237 5.99 -17.36 0.05
CA GLY A 237 7.45 -17.52 -0.01
C GLY A 237 8.10 -17.10 -1.34
N LEU A 238 7.37 -16.42 -2.22
CA LEU A 238 7.92 -15.84 -3.45
C LEU A 238 8.31 -14.37 -3.23
N ALA A 239 9.26 -13.87 -4.01
CA ALA A 239 9.65 -12.45 -3.98
C ALA A 239 8.43 -11.51 -3.98
N LEU A 240 8.46 -10.51 -3.10
CA LEU A 240 7.32 -9.62 -2.88
C LEU A 240 6.98 -8.81 -4.14
N GLN A 241 5.73 -8.91 -4.59
CA GLN A 241 5.18 -8.15 -5.69
C GLN A 241 4.18 -7.10 -5.19
N ASN A 242 4.03 -5.99 -5.92
CA ASN A 242 3.26 -4.82 -5.49
C ASN A 242 1.80 -5.16 -5.10
N LYS A 243 1.13 -6.06 -5.85
CA LYS A 243 -0.25 -6.48 -5.54
C LYS A 243 -0.37 -7.30 -4.24
N GLN A 244 0.72 -7.90 -3.75
CA GLN A 244 0.70 -8.72 -2.55
C GLN A 244 0.67 -7.89 -1.27
N LEU A 245 1.19 -6.66 -1.28
CA LEU A 245 1.18 -5.80 -0.10
C LEU A 245 -0.24 -5.46 0.37
N ASN A 246 -1.16 -5.18 -0.57
CA ASN A 246 -2.56 -4.98 -0.22
C ASN A 246 -3.17 -6.23 0.41
N ARG A 247 -2.79 -7.43 -0.06
CA ARG A 247 -3.26 -8.69 0.53
C ARG A 247 -2.73 -8.91 1.96
N MET A 248 -1.50 -8.49 2.25
CA MET A 248 -0.94 -8.55 3.60
C MET A 248 -1.68 -7.60 4.53
N THR A 249 -1.93 -6.36 4.10
CA THR A 249 -2.72 -5.40 4.90
C THR A 249 -4.18 -5.85 5.05
N ASP A 250 -4.74 -6.52 4.04
CA ASP A 250 -6.08 -7.12 4.14
C ASP A 250 -6.12 -8.25 5.17
N LYS A 251 -5.09 -9.08 5.26
CA LYS A 251 -4.98 -10.12 6.30
C LYS A 251 -4.91 -9.54 7.70
N ILE A 252 -4.18 -8.44 7.88
CA ILE A 252 -4.15 -7.71 9.15
C ILE A 252 -5.54 -7.13 9.47
N CYS A 253 -6.20 -6.51 8.49
CA CYS A 253 -7.53 -5.94 8.68
C CYS A 253 -8.57 -7.01 9.02
N GLU A 254 -8.52 -8.17 8.34
CA GLU A 254 -9.37 -9.33 8.61
C GLU A 254 -9.15 -9.84 10.04
N TYR A 255 -7.88 -10.01 10.44
CA TYR A 255 -7.52 -10.44 11.80
C TYR A 255 -8.03 -9.47 12.89
N LEU A 256 -7.95 -8.16 12.64
CA LEU A 256 -8.36 -7.12 13.59
C LEU A 256 -9.84 -6.73 13.48
N GLY A 257 -10.60 -7.27 12.52
CA GLY A 257 -11.97 -6.85 12.24
C GLY A 257 -12.08 -5.39 11.77
N TRP A 258 -11.06 -4.87 11.09
CA TRP A 258 -11.02 -3.48 10.60
C TRP A 258 -11.61 -3.36 9.20
N GLU A 259 -12.82 -2.81 9.13
CA GLU A 259 -13.56 -2.59 7.88
C GLU A 259 -13.82 -1.10 7.60
N GLY A 260 -14.27 -0.79 6.37
CA GLY A 260 -14.67 0.55 5.98
C GLY A 260 -13.57 1.59 6.19
N GLU A 261 -13.87 2.64 6.95
CA GLU A 261 -12.97 3.75 7.24
C GLU A 261 -11.80 3.38 8.17
N ARG A 262 -11.87 2.24 8.88
CA ARG A 262 -10.75 1.72 9.69
C ARG A 262 -9.77 0.89 8.88
N ARG A 263 -10.12 0.53 7.63
CA ARG A 263 -9.26 -0.31 6.80
C ARG A 263 -7.93 0.38 6.52
N VAL A 264 -6.84 -0.33 6.77
CA VAL A 264 -5.48 0.13 6.50
C VAL A 264 -4.94 -0.49 5.21
N THR A 265 -4.17 0.30 4.48
CA THR A 265 -3.47 -0.10 3.26
C THR A 265 -2.00 0.29 3.40
N PRO A 266 -1.09 -0.12 2.48
CA PRO A 266 0.31 0.28 2.53
C PRO A 266 0.52 1.81 2.58
N HIS A 267 -0.37 2.58 1.96
CA HIS A 267 -0.33 4.04 2.06
C HIS A 267 -0.75 4.56 3.44
N GLY A 268 -1.63 3.84 4.14
CA GLY A 268 -1.97 4.11 5.55
C GLY A 268 -0.73 4.13 6.42
N PHE A 269 0.08 3.07 6.38
CA PHE A 269 1.35 3.00 7.13
C PHE A 269 2.27 4.20 6.89
N ARG A 270 2.39 4.63 5.63
CA ARG A 270 3.20 5.80 5.26
C ARG A 270 2.67 7.09 5.88
N TYR A 271 1.35 7.28 5.94
CA TYR A 271 0.76 8.43 6.60
C TYR A 271 0.87 8.29 8.13
N SER A 272 0.64 7.11 8.69
CA SER A 272 0.78 6.84 10.12
C SER A 272 2.17 7.21 10.62
N ILE A 273 3.23 6.72 9.98
CA ILE A 273 4.59 7.03 10.43
C ILE A 273 4.92 8.52 10.30
N ALA A 274 4.40 9.20 9.27
CA ALA A 274 4.56 10.64 9.11
C ALA A 274 3.89 11.40 10.25
N THR A 275 2.64 11.04 10.59
CA THR A 275 1.89 11.62 11.70
C THR A 275 2.57 11.37 13.04
N LEU A 276 3.00 10.13 13.32
CA LEU A 276 3.66 9.77 14.58
C LEU A 276 5.00 10.50 14.77
N LEU A 277 5.76 10.70 13.69
CA LEU A 277 6.98 11.49 13.73
C LEU A 277 6.68 12.97 14.03
N ASP A 278 5.62 13.53 13.42
CA ASP A 278 5.19 14.92 13.66
C ASP A 278 4.73 15.11 15.12
N GLU A 279 3.93 14.18 15.65
CA GLU A 279 3.47 14.15 17.03
C GLU A 279 4.62 14.07 18.04
N LYS A 280 5.70 13.35 17.70
CA LYS A 280 6.92 13.26 18.50
C LYS A 280 7.93 14.39 18.21
N GLY A 281 7.49 15.47 17.54
CA GLY A 281 8.24 16.71 17.37
C GLY A 281 9.31 16.69 16.28
N VAL A 282 9.24 15.76 15.34
CA VAL A 282 10.14 15.73 14.18
C VAL A 282 9.70 16.80 13.17
N SER A 283 10.64 17.61 12.69
CA SER A 283 10.30 18.68 11.75
C SER A 283 9.74 18.14 10.42
N LYS A 284 8.80 18.86 9.81
CA LYS A 284 8.22 18.50 8.50
C LYS A 284 9.28 18.26 7.43
N ASP A 285 10.36 19.04 7.43
CA ASP A 285 11.49 18.87 6.50
C ASP A 285 12.24 17.55 6.72
N THR A 286 12.35 17.10 7.97
CA THR A 286 12.91 15.80 8.33
C THR A 286 11.96 14.65 7.96
N ILE A 287 10.65 14.84 8.11
CA ILE A 287 9.64 13.85 7.70
C ILE A 287 9.61 13.72 6.18
N GLN A 288 9.60 14.84 5.45
CA GLN A 288 9.66 14.86 3.97
C GLN A 288 10.94 14.21 3.45
N TYR A 289 12.07 14.42 4.13
CA TYR A 289 13.31 13.71 3.87
C TYR A 289 13.11 12.19 3.99
N LEU A 290 12.55 11.70 5.11
CA LEU A 290 12.32 10.27 5.33
C LEU A 290 11.42 9.68 4.26
N LEU A 291 10.43 10.43 3.81
CA LEU A 291 9.46 9.99 2.83
C LEU A 291 9.98 10.05 1.38
N GLY A 292 11.20 10.54 1.17
CA GLY A 292 11.85 10.61 -0.12
C GLY A 292 11.25 11.73 -0.96
N HIS A 293 11.38 12.97 -0.48
CA HIS A 293 11.09 14.21 -1.22
C HIS A 293 12.36 15.01 -1.60
N SER A 294 13.55 14.41 -1.54
CA SER A 294 14.83 15.11 -1.78
C SER A 294 15.40 14.91 -3.19
N GLU A 295 15.96 15.98 -3.78
CA GLU A 295 16.31 16.11 -5.22
C GLU A 295 17.81 15.91 -5.56
N THR A 296 18.59 15.05 -4.88
CA THR A 296 20.08 15.06 -5.04
C THR A 296 20.75 13.75 -5.43
N GLU A 297 21.92 13.86 -6.09
CA GLU A 297 22.57 12.80 -6.90
C GLU A 297 23.75 12.04 -6.25
N SER A 298 24.17 12.30 -4.99
CA SER A 298 25.34 11.56 -4.42
C SER A 298 25.18 11.04 -2.97
N ILE A 299 25.45 9.74 -2.79
CA ILE A 299 25.23 8.93 -1.57
C ILE A 299 26.15 9.38 -0.41
N LYS A 300 27.46 9.46 -0.65
CA LYS A 300 28.47 9.74 0.39
C LYS A 300 28.39 11.17 0.94
N PHE A 301 27.95 12.13 0.13
CA PHE A 301 27.79 13.52 0.54
C PHE A 301 26.54 13.72 1.42
N TYR A 302 25.50 12.91 1.16
CA TYR A 302 24.21 13.00 1.83
C TYR A 302 24.22 12.47 3.26
N LEU A 303 24.86 11.32 3.50
CA LEU A 303 25.04 10.79 4.86
C LEU A 303 25.68 11.81 5.80
N ARG A 304 26.64 12.61 5.33
CA ARG A 304 27.27 13.65 6.15
C ARG A 304 26.37 14.88 6.33
N ARG A 305 25.66 15.30 5.28
CA ARG A 305 24.81 16.50 5.29
C ARG A 305 23.54 16.32 6.12
N ASP A 306 22.87 15.18 5.98
CA ASP A 306 21.57 14.91 6.62
C ASP A 306 21.68 13.99 7.85
N LYS A 307 22.89 13.79 8.37
CA LYS A 307 23.21 13.04 9.59
C LYS A 307 22.29 13.40 10.76
N ARG A 308 22.01 14.69 10.96
CA ARG A 308 21.10 15.18 12.01
C ARG A 308 19.67 14.68 11.80
N LYS A 309 19.18 14.69 10.56
CA LYS A 309 17.84 14.20 10.21
C LYS A 309 17.74 12.70 10.43
N ILE A 310 18.71 11.93 9.93
CA ILE A 310 18.80 10.47 10.12
C ILE A 310 18.80 10.13 11.60
N TYR A 311 19.63 10.81 12.41
CA TYR A 311 19.70 10.60 13.85
C TYR A 311 18.37 10.93 14.55
N GLN A 312 17.74 12.06 14.22
CA GLN A 312 16.46 12.46 14.81
C GLN A 312 15.37 11.43 14.49
N ILE A 313 15.28 10.98 13.24
CA ILE A 313 14.32 9.95 12.83
C ILE A 313 14.60 8.66 13.59
N LYS A 314 15.85 8.17 13.56
CA LYS A 314 16.24 6.92 14.24
C LYS A 314 15.90 6.93 15.72
N LYS A 315 16.16 8.04 16.41
CA LYS A 315 15.82 8.21 17.83
C LYS A 315 14.31 7.98 18.05
N VAL A 316 13.47 8.67 17.28
CA VAL A 316 12.01 8.56 17.43
C VAL A 316 11.50 7.19 16.99
N LEU A 317 12.07 6.58 15.95
CA LEU A 317 11.75 5.20 15.55
C LEU A 317 12.10 4.19 16.66
N THR A 318 13.21 4.41 17.38
CA THR A 318 13.60 3.57 18.51
C THR A 318 12.61 3.71 19.68
N GLU A 319 12.12 4.91 19.94
CA GLU A 319 11.06 5.15 20.95
C GLU A 319 9.77 4.44 20.57
N ILE A 320 9.34 4.54 19.29
CA ILE A 320 8.17 3.82 18.76
C ILE A 320 8.37 2.32 18.89
N GLU A 321 9.52 1.79 18.47
CA GLU A 321 9.83 0.36 18.57
C GLU A 321 9.78 -0.15 20.01
N ASN A 322 10.33 0.60 20.96
CA ASN A 322 10.27 0.22 22.37
C ASN A 322 8.83 0.13 22.88
N GLU A 323 8.00 1.13 22.55
CA GLU A 323 6.58 1.14 22.96
C GLU A 323 5.79 -0.04 22.36
N LEU A 324 6.09 -0.43 21.11
CA LEU A 324 5.49 -1.59 20.46
C LEU A 324 5.92 -2.92 21.12
N GLU A 325 7.21 -3.07 21.43
CA GLU A 325 7.78 -4.27 22.05
C GLU A 325 7.32 -4.44 23.51
N GLU A 326 7.24 -3.36 24.27
CA GLU A 326 6.69 -3.36 25.63
C GLU A 326 5.24 -3.82 25.61
N HIS A 327 4.42 -3.28 24.71
CA HIS A 327 3.03 -3.70 24.56
C HIS A 327 2.91 -5.17 24.16
N LEU A 328 3.70 -5.63 23.18
CA LEU A 328 3.73 -7.04 22.77
C LEU A 328 4.08 -7.97 23.93
N THR A 329 5.05 -7.59 24.75
CA THR A 329 5.47 -8.33 25.94
C THR A 329 4.32 -8.42 26.95
N HIS A 330 3.65 -7.31 27.25
CA HIS A 330 2.48 -7.27 28.13
C HIS A 330 1.33 -8.16 27.64
N VAL A 331 1.00 -8.09 26.35
CA VAL A 331 -0.05 -8.92 25.74
C VAL A 331 0.33 -10.40 25.79
N THR A 332 1.59 -10.73 25.52
CA THR A 332 2.08 -12.12 25.55
C THR A 332 2.01 -12.70 26.97
N HIS A 333 2.44 -11.94 27.99
CA HIS A 333 2.29 -12.35 29.39
C HIS A 333 0.83 -12.50 29.81
N ALA A 334 -0.06 -11.60 29.37
CA ALA A 334 -1.48 -11.72 29.65
C ALA A 334 -2.09 -12.98 29.01
N LYS A 335 -1.75 -13.29 27.76
CA LYS A 335 -2.18 -14.54 27.08
C LYS A 335 -1.63 -15.78 27.79
N ALA A 336 -0.36 -15.76 28.21
CA ALA A 336 0.27 -16.85 28.94
C ALA A 336 -0.35 -17.07 30.34
N ALA A 337 -0.68 -16.00 31.07
CA ALA A 337 -1.36 -16.12 32.36
C ALA A 337 -2.78 -16.69 32.24
N VAL A 338 -3.47 -16.41 31.14
CA VAL A 338 -4.80 -16.99 30.82
C VAL A 338 -4.68 -18.46 30.39
N SER A 339 -3.63 -18.84 29.64
CA SER A 339 -3.37 -20.25 29.32
C SER A 339 -2.89 -21.04 30.54
N ASP A 340 -2.07 -20.46 31.41
CA ASP A 340 -1.59 -21.07 32.66
C ASP A 340 -2.73 -21.22 33.66
N THR A 341 -3.73 -20.33 33.69
CA THR A 341 -4.95 -20.56 34.47
C THR A 341 -5.80 -21.68 33.88
N HIS A 342 -5.84 -21.86 32.56
CA HIS A 342 -6.50 -23.02 31.94
C HIS A 342 -5.73 -24.35 32.16
N GLU A 343 -4.39 -24.33 32.15
CA GLU A 343 -3.56 -25.51 32.46
C GLU A 343 -3.51 -25.83 33.96
N GLN A 344 -3.49 -24.83 34.84
CA GLN A 344 -3.58 -25.06 36.29
C GLN A 344 -4.97 -25.59 36.69
N ILE A 345 -6.05 -25.21 35.99
CA ILE A 345 -7.37 -25.84 36.15
C ILE A 345 -7.36 -27.29 35.65
N GLN A 346 -6.59 -27.64 34.62
CA GLN A 346 -6.47 -29.04 34.14
C GLN A 346 -5.54 -29.92 35.02
N ILE A 347 -4.46 -29.37 35.58
CA ILE A 347 -3.50 -30.11 36.41
C ILE A 347 -3.99 -30.27 37.85
N THR A 348 -4.80 -29.33 38.37
CA THR A 348 -5.48 -29.52 39.67
C THR A 348 -6.67 -30.49 39.60
N HIS A 349 -7.11 -30.88 38.40
CA HIS A 349 -8.21 -31.85 38.21
C HIS A 349 -7.78 -33.32 38.14
N SER A 350 -6.51 -33.68 38.40
CA SER A 350 -6.10 -35.09 38.50
C SER A 350 -5.99 -35.64 39.93
N HIS A 351 -6.07 -34.83 40.98
CA HIS A 351 -6.02 -35.28 42.39
C HIS A 351 -6.99 -34.47 43.28
N ALA A 352 -8.29 -34.72 43.15
CA ALA A 352 -9.30 -34.53 44.20
C ALA A 352 -10.63 -35.11 43.73
N GLU A 353 -10.89 -36.36 44.10
CA GLU A 353 -12.26 -36.85 44.17
C GLU A 353 -13.02 -36.08 45.26
N GLU A 354 -14.29 -35.80 44.98
CA GLU A 354 -15.33 -35.31 45.88
C GLU A 354 -15.17 -33.87 46.43
N PHE A 355 -15.91 -32.92 45.84
CA PHE A 355 -17.00 -32.15 46.49
C PHE A 355 -17.37 -30.88 45.67
N ALA A 356 -18.65 -30.79 45.30
CA ALA A 356 -19.45 -29.60 44.91
C ALA A 356 -19.04 -28.75 43.67
N GLN A 357 -19.68 -29.02 42.53
CA GLN A 357 -19.76 -28.10 41.38
C GLN A 357 -20.62 -26.86 41.69
N PRO A 358 -20.29 -25.65 41.16
CA PRO A 358 -21.25 -24.55 41.12
C PRO A 358 -22.38 -24.90 40.14
N LYS A 359 -23.63 -24.88 40.63
CA LYS A 359 -24.84 -25.20 39.87
C LYS A 359 -24.98 -24.31 38.64
N SER A 360 -24.58 -24.82 37.47
CA SER A 360 -24.95 -24.28 36.18
C SER A 360 -26.47 -24.38 36.00
N LEU A 361 -27.05 -23.47 35.20
CA LEU A 361 -28.42 -23.61 34.72
C LEU A 361 -28.57 -24.99 34.04
N PRO A 362 -29.65 -25.75 34.27
CA PRO A 362 -29.84 -27.09 33.68
C PRO A 362 -30.15 -27.05 32.18
N PHE A 363 -29.88 -25.91 31.52
CA PHE A 363 -30.19 -25.66 30.12
C PHE A 363 -28.94 -25.15 29.40
N SER A 364 -28.74 -25.58 28.15
CA SER A 364 -27.64 -25.10 27.32
C SER A 364 -27.83 -23.63 26.92
N GLU A 365 -26.71 -22.95 26.64
CA GLU A 365 -26.70 -21.54 26.24
C GLU A 365 -27.49 -21.30 24.93
N ASP A 366 -27.39 -22.21 23.96
CA ASP A 366 -28.16 -22.17 22.71
C ASP A 366 -29.68 -22.30 22.94
N PHE A 367 -30.11 -23.10 23.93
CA PHE A 367 -31.52 -23.21 24.31
C PHE A 367 -32.02 -21.92 24.97
N LEU A 368 -31.23 -21.33 25.86
CA LEU A 368 -31.57 -20.09 26.54
C LEU A 368 -31.70 -18.91 25.56
N MET A 369 -30.81 -18.84 24.56
CA MET A 369 -30.87 -17.81 23.51
C MET A 369 -32.09 -17.98 22.60
N LYS A 370 -32.44 -19.22 22.23
CA LYS A 370 -33.68 -19.49 21.47
C LYS A 370 -34.94 -19.17 22.28
N LEU A 371 -34.93 -19.49 23.58
CA LEU A 371 -36.06 -19.21 24.49
C LEU A 371 -36.26 -17.70 24.71
N ALA A 372 -35.17 -16.93 24.83
CA ALA A 372 -35.23 -15.48 24.97
C ALA A 372 -35.91 -14.78 23.78
N VAL A 373 -35.75 -15.33 22.57
CA VAL A 373 -36.38 -14.81 21.35
C VAL A 373 -37.83 -15.27 21.23
N GLN A 374 -38.14 -16.53 21.59
CA GLN A 374 -39.46 -17.12 21.35
C GLN A 374 -40.48 -16.85 22.47
N ASN A 375 -40.05 -16.74 23.74
CA ASN A 375 -40.90 -16.46 24.89
C ASN A 375 -40.12 -15.69 25.97
N PRO A 376 -39.99 -14.36 25.84
CA PRO A 376 -39.18 -13.52 26.72
C PRO A 376 -39.60 -13.58 28.19
N GLU A 377 -40.91 -13.67 28.47
CA GLU A 377 -41.43 -13.73 29.85
C GLU A 377 -41.02 -15.00 30.60
N ILE A 378 -40.95 -16.14 29.88
CA ILE A 378 -40.51 -17.41 30.47
C ILE A 378 -39.01 -17.37 30.74
N PHE A 379 -38.23 -16.79 29.82
CA PHE A 379 -36.80 -16.60 29.98
C PHE A 379 -36.48 -15.71 31.20
N GLU A 380 -37.15 -14.55 31.35
CA GLU A 380 -36.97 -13.68 32.51
C GLU A 380 -37.32 -14.37 33.83
N ARG A 381 -38.38 -15.21 33.85
CA ARG A 381 -38.78 -15.94 35.04
C ARG A 381 -37.77 -17.02 35.44
N ILE A 382 -37.17 -17.73 34.46
CA ILE A 382 -36.10 -18.71 34.70
C ILE A 382 -34.84 -18.03 35.24
N MET A 383 -34.42 -16.91 34.64
CA MET A 383 -33.26 -16.16 35.07
C MET A 383 -33.46 -15.56 36.47
N SER A 384 -34.64 -15.00 36.74
CA SER A 384 -34.98 -14.43 38.05
C SER A 384 -35.00 -15.48 39.17
N LEU A 385 -35.55 -16.67 38.91
CA LEU A 385 -35.53 -17.78 39.86
C LEU A 385 -34.11 -18.30 40.12
N HIS A 386 -33.27 -18.36 39.08
CA HIS A 386 -31.87 -18.76 39.23
C HIS A 386 -31.09 -17.78 40.11
N TYR A 387 -31.23 -16.47 39.87
CA TYR A 387 -30.55 -15.44 40.68
C TYR A 387 -31.10 -15.33 42.11
N GLN A 388 -32.41 -15.53 42.32
CA GLN A 388 -32.98 -15.56 43.68
C GLN A 388 -32.49 -16.77 44.49
N ASN A 389 -32.27 -17.92 43.85
CA ASN A 389 -31.73 -19.11 44.50
C ASN A 389 -30.23 -19.00 44.81
N GLN A 390 -29.47 -18.24 44.01
CA GLN A 390 -28.07 -17.92 44.34
C GLN A 390 -27.96 -16.98 45.54
N LYS A 391 -28.83 -15.97 45.66
CA LYS A 391 -28.86 -15.03 46.80
C LYS A 391 -29.27 -15.65 48.14
N LYS A 392 -29.94 -16.80 48.14
CA LYS A 392 -30.29 -17.55 49.38
C LYS A 392 -29.21 -18.56 49.80
N ALA A 393 -28.18 -18.76 48.98
CA ALA A 393 -27.11 -19.73 49.20
C ALA A 393 -25.74 -19.09 49.54
N THR A 394 -25.69 -17.75 49.64
CA THR A 394 -24.68 -16.93 50.33
C THR A 394 -25.30 -16.36 51.58
#